data_AF-A0A9D6JND9-F1
#
_entry.id   AF-A0A9D6JND9-F1
#
_cell.length_a   1.000
_cell.length_b   1.000
_cell.length_c   1.000
_cell.angle_alpha   90.00
_cell.angle_beta   90.00
_cell.angle_gamma   90.00
#
_symmetry.space_group_name_H-M   'P 1'
#
loop_
_entity.id
_entity.type
_entity.pdbx_description
1 polymer ?
#
loop_
_entity_poly.entity_id
_entity_poly.type
_entity_poly.pdbx_seq_one_letter_code
_entity_poly.pdbx_strand_id
1 'polypeptide(L)'
;MVIDITNITMPVAALLASMIGAMATITAAFLQLRIAWRKEMMERAAQKPVTKKAKRGPITPVIVLLIASAIGGFTLSQYLVSEGRKKDEALEVELRNRIDLLTVSAQKLENVRLHGEDDILRQVRAEEVVRAGKKGVVSVVGVGKCVLAAEASADAKACNEQTALRLQVCTEIPVFATVSSVELFARTEEELAPWHERRVEAGKDFGGGRYNDKPAEHPINEDLKQVCHGISYWNSEFGLQARMVVHYTAPMPQPVQTPAVPAVTAPVVMAPVVN
;
A
#
# COMPACT_ATOMS: atom_id res chain seq x y z
N MET A 1 -8.37 25.46 -15.79
CA MET A 1 -8.54 24.72 -14.53
C MET A 1 -7.94 25.58 -13.43
N VAL A 2 -8.77 26.45 -12.87
CA VAL A 2 -8.40 27.39 -11.80
C VAL A 2 -8.65 26.65 -10.48
N ILE A 3 -7.63 26.55 -9.64
CA ILE A 3 -7.75 25.95 -8.31
C ILE A 3 -8.14 27.08 -7.36
N ASP A 4 -9.39 27.07 -6.91
CA ASP A 4 -9.88 27.91 -5.82
C ASP A 4 -9.27 27.45 -4.49
N ILE A 5 -8.41 28.30 -3.91
CA ILE A 5 -7.92 28.19 -2.53
C ILE A 5 -8.49 29.38 -1.76
N THR A 6 -9.76 29.33 -1.38
CA THR A 6 -10.40 30.36 -0.55
C THR A 6 -11.27 29.73 0.53
N ASN A 7 -10.66 28.94 1.42
CA ASN A 7 -11.28 28.66 2.71
C ASN A 7 -10.24 28.37 3.80
N ILE A 8 -9.47 29.41 4.18
CA ILE A 8 -8.69 29.41 5.43
C ILE A 8 -9.15 30.60 6.25
N THR A 9 -9.62 30.28 7.45
CA THR A 9 -10.29 31.15 8.43
C THR A 9 -9.45 32.38 8.84
N MET A 10 -10.09 33.55 8.89
CA MET A 10 -9.49 34.87 9.20
C MET A 10 -8.67 35.03 10.51
N PRO A 11 -8.90 34.32 11.65
CA PRO A 11 -8.18 34.63 12.89
C PRO A 11 -6.73 34.12 12.95
N VAL A 12 -6.37 33.09 12.17
CA VAL A 12 -5.01 32.52 12.19
C VAL A 12 -4.01 33.43 11.45
N ALA A 13 -4.46 34.13 10.40
CA ALA A 13 -3.64 35.07 9.66
C ALA A 13 -3.21 36.28 10.51
N ALA A 14 -4.09 36.77 11.39
CA ALA A 14 -3.79 37.89 12.29
C ALA A 14 -2.76 37.54 13.38
N LEU A 15 -2.85 36.32 13.95
CA LEU A 15 -1.89 35.81 14.92
C LEU A 15 -0.49 35.61 14.31
N LEU A 16 -0.42 35.06 13.11
CA LEU A 16 0.85 34.91 12.39
C LEU A 16 1.46 36.28 12.03
N ALA A 17 0.63 37.24 11.61
CA ALA A 17 1.10 38.61 11.34
C ALA A 17 1.67 39.31 12.59
N SER A 18 1.05 39.10 13.76
CA SER A 18 1.50 39.67 15.04
C SER A 18 2.89 39.15 15.48
N MET A 19 3.13 37.85 15.41
CA MET A 19 4.43 37.27 15.79
C MET A 19 5.56 37.71 14.87
N ILE A 20 5.27 37.81 13.57
CA ILE A 20 6.25 38.30 12.59
C ILE A 20 6.60 39.77 12.87
N GLY A 21 5.62 40.59 13.26
CA GLY A 21 5.84 41.98 13.66
C GLY A 21 6.76 42.13 14.88
N ALA A 22 6.58 41.31 15.91
CA ALA A 22 7.41 41.37 17.14
C ALA A 22 8.85 40.88 16.91
N MET A 23 9.04 39.86 16.06
CA MET A 23 10.39 39.40 15.69
C MET A 23 11.13 40.42 14.82
N ALA A 24 10.41 41.18 13.99
CA ALA A 24 10.98 42.23 13.17
C ALA A 24 11.59 43.37 14.00
N THR A 25 10.96 43.79 15.10
CA THR A 25 11.51 44.83 16.00
C THR A 25 12.74 44.37 16.75
N ILE A 26 12.75 43.12 17.23
CA ILE A 26 13.91 42.56 17.94
C ILE A 26 15.10 42.40 16.98
N THR A 27 14.87 41.87 15.78
CA THR A 27 15.94 41.70 14.79
C THR A 27 16.48 43.04 14.28
N ALA A 28 15.63 44.05 14.09
CA ALA A 28 16.05 45.40 13.74
C ALA A 28 16.94 46.03 14.82
N ALA A 29 16.58 45.90 16.09
CA ALA A 29 17.41 46.38 17.21
C ALA A 29 18.76 45.65 17.27
N PHE A 30 18.77 44.33 17.04
CA PHE A 30 20.00 43.54 17.01
C PHE A 30 20.91 43.92 15.83
N LEU A 31 20.34 44.22 14.66
CA LEU A 31 21.07 44.69 13.49
C LEU A 31 21.68 46.07 13.70
N GLN A 32 20.94 47.02 14.29
CA GLN A 32 21.48 48.33 14.66
C GLN A 32 22.66 48.19 15.62
N LEU A 33 22.54 47.31 16.62
CA LEU A 33 23.62 47.02 17.56
C LEU A 33 24.84 46.45 16.84
N ARG A 34 24.63 45.50 15.91
CA ARG A 34 25.72 44.83 15.17
C ARG A 34 26.42 45.76 14.19
N ILE A 35 25.70 46.68 13.55
CA ILE A 35 26.25 47.70 12.65
C ILE A 35 27.06 48.72 13.46
N ALA A 36 26.54 49.18 14.60
CA ALA A 36 27.30 50.03 15.51
C ALA A 36 28.58 49.34 15.98
N TRP A 37 28.52 48.05 16.31
CA TRP A 37 29.68 47.24 16.70
C TRP A 37 30.70 47.06 15.57
N ARG A 38 30.25 46.80 14.33
CA ARG A 38 31.15 46.71 13.17
C ARG A 38 31.79 48.03 12.84
N LYS A 39 31.05 49.13 12.97
CA LYS A 39 31.57 50.48 12.74
C LYS A 39 32.64 50.82 13.76
N GLU A 40 32.42 50.53 15.05
CA GLU A 40 33.45 50.68 16.08
C GLU A 40 34.65 49.76 15.85
N MET A 41 34.46 48.52 15.40
CA MET A 41 35.56 47.59 15.11
C MET A 41 36.38 48.03 13.89
N MET A 42 35.74 48.56 12.85
CA MET A 42 36.44 49.14 11.70
C MET A 42 37.15 50.45 12.07
N GLU A 43 36.56 51.29 12.93
CA GLU A 43 37.22 52.49 13.45
C GLU A 43 38.42 52.13 14.35
N ARG A 44 38.38 51.00 15.06
CA ARG A 44 39.54 50.43 15.78
C ARG A 44 40.59 49.82 14.85
N ALA A 45 40.19 49.23 13.73
CA ALA A 45 41.11 48.64 12.75
C ALA A 45 41.77 49.68 11.82
N ALA A 46 41.09 50.80 11.55
CA ALA A 46 41.56 51.84 10.63
C ALA A 46 42.59 52.82 11.25
N GLN A 47 43.06 52.58 12.48
CA GLN A 47 44.15 53.33 13.13
C GLN A 47 44.12 54.85 12.89
N LYS A 48 42.92 55.46 12.87
CA LYS A 48 42.80 56.92 12.92
C LYS A 48 42.98 57.34 14.38
N PRO A 49 43.96 58.21 14.71
CA PRO A 49 44.18 58.65 16.07
C PRO A 49 43.00 59.52 16.51
N VAL A 50 42.00 58.92 17.13
CA VAL A 50 40.98 59.66 17.87
C VAL A 50 41.68 60.19 19.13
N THR A 51 42.17 61.41 18.96
CA THR A 51 42.60 62.36 19.97
C THR A 51 41.95 62.13 21.34
N LYS A 52 42.73 61.55 22.27
CA LYS A 52 42.79 61.78 23.72
C LYS A 52 41.52 62.30 24.45
N LYS A 53 40.28 61.83 24.19
CA LYS A 53 39.10 62.25 24.99
C LYS A 53 37.96 61.22 25.13
N ALA A 54 38.23 59.92 25.01
CA ALA A 54 37.22 58.88 25.28
C ALA A 54 37.71 57.81 26.28
N LYS A 55 38.32 58.25 27.40
CA LYS A 55 38.53 57.40 28.59
C LYS A 55 37.21 57.29 29.37
N ARG A 56 36.33 56.38 28.95
CA ARG A 56 35.31 55.68 29.76
C ARG A 56 34.50 54.79 28.82
N GLY A 57 35.02 53.58 28.58
CA GLY A 57 34.25 52.53 27.92
C GLY A 57 33.09 52.04 28.80
N PRO A 58 32.12 51.32 28.23
CA PRO A 58 30.85 50.95 28.86
C PRO A 58 30.98 49.74 29.80
N ILE A 59 31.99 49.73 30.67
CA ILE A 59 32.24 48.60 31.57
C ILE A 59 31.27 48.62 32.76
N THR A 60 30.93 49.81 33.25
CA THR A 60 30.01 50.00 34.39
C THR A 60 28.59 49.47 34.15
N PRO A 61 27.91 49.76 33.01
CA PRO A 61 26.56 49.22 32.78
C PRO A 61 26.57 47.70 32.61
N VAL A 62 27.63 47.12 32.03
CA VAL A 62 27.73 45.67 31.83
C VAL A 62 27.87 44.93 33.17
N ILE A 63 28.67 45.44 34.10
CA ILE A 63 28.86 44.80 35.42
C ILE A 63 27.59 44.89 36.29
N VAL A 64 26.89 46.03 36.27
CA VAL A 64 25.62 46.20 37.01
C VAL A 64 24.54 45.26 36.47
N LEU A 65 24.48 45.09 35.14
CA LEU A 65 23.54 44.16 34.50
C LEU A 65 23.84 42.69 34.86
N LEU A 66 25.12 42.34 35.07
CA LEU A 66 25.57 40.99 35.42
C LEU A 66 25.23 40.61 36.87
N ILE A 67 25.36 41.57 37.81
CA ILE A 67 25.01 41.32 39.22
C ILE A 67 23.49 41.23 39.40
N ALA A 68 22.71 42.08 38.71
CA ALA A 68 21.25 42.05 38.77
C ALA A 68 20.66 40.74 38.20
N SER A 69 21.24 40.20 37.13
CA SER A 69 20.79 38.94 36.53
C SER A 69 21.10 37.70 37.39
N ALA A 70 22.19 37.72 38.15
CA ALA A 70 22.56 36.61 39.04
C ALA A 70 21.62 36.45 40.24
N ILE A 71 21.22 37.56 40.89
CA ILE A 71 20.37 37.52 42.09
C ILE A 71 18.91 37.16 41.73
N GLY A 72 18.44 37.59 40.56
CA GLY A 72 17.11 37.21 40.04
C GLY A 72 17.01 35.73 39.65
N GLY A 73 18.08 35.13 39.13
CA GLY A 73 18.08 33.72 38.70
C GLY A 73 17.98 32.72 39.86
N PHE A 74 18.65 32.99 40.97
CA PHE A 74 18.77 32.01 42.06
C PHE A 74 17.49 31.89 42.91
N THR A 75 16.78 33.00 43.12
CA THR A 75 15.49 33.00 43.84
C THR A 75 14.37 32.40 43.00
N LEU A 76 14.33 32.70 41.70
CA LEU A 76 13.42 32.06 40.74
C LEU A 76 13.69 30.56 40.63
N SER A 77 14.96 30.13 40.64
CA SER A 77 15.33 28.72 40.61
C SER A 77 14.78 27.95 41.81
N GLN A 78 14.86 28.49 43.02
CA GLN A 78 14.32 27.82 44.21
C GLN A 78 12.79 27.74 44.18
N TYR A 79 12.12 28.79 43.69
CA TYR A 79 10.66 28.79 43.54
C TYR A 79 10.19 27.78 42.48
N LEU A 80 10.85 27.75 41.32
CA LEU A 80 10.56 26.79 40.24
C LEU A 80 10.86 25.34 40.62
N VAL A 81 11.92 25.07 41.41
CA VAL A 81 12.22 23.72 41.90
C VAL A 81 11.19 23.25 42.92
N SER A 82 10.66 24.16 43.76
CA SER A 82 9.61 23.85 44.73
C SER A 82 8.25 23.59 44.07
N GLU A 83 7.93 24.30 42.98
CA GLU A 83 6.79 24.00 42.11
C GLU A 83 7.02 22.70 41.32
N GLY A 84 8.27 22.46 40.89
CA GLY A 84 8.70 21.27 40.15
C GLY A 84 8.41 19.99 40.92
N ARG A 85 8.80 19.88 42.18
CA ARG A 85 8.55 18.66 42.99
C ARG A 85 7.05 18.35 43.18
N LYS A 86 6.21 19.37 43.33
CA LYS A 86 4.74 19.17 43.44
C LYS A 86 4.10 18.84 42.09
N LYS A 87 4.68 19.34 40.99
CA LYS A 87 4.27 19.02 39.62
C LYS A 87 4.78 17.63 39.21
N ASP A 88 5.94 17.18 39.68
CA ASP A 88 6.53 15.87 39.39
C ASP A 88 5.68 14.74 39.98
N GLU A 89 5.21 14.87 41.23
CA GLU A 89 4.33 13.87 41.85
C GLU A 89 2.96 13.81 41.15
N ALA A 90 2.41 14.95 40.72
CA ALA A 90 1.17 14.99 39.94
C ALA A 90 1.36 14.45 38.50
N LEU A 91 2.52 14.71 37.88
CA LEU A 91 2.88 14.24 36.55
C LEU A 91 3.18 12.75 36.51
N GLU A 92 3.77 12.16 37.56
CA GLU A 92 3.96 10.72 37.63
C GLU A 92 2.63 9.96 37.69
N VAL A 93 1.66 10.49 38.44
CA VAL A 93 0.30 9.91 38.50
C VAL A 93 -0.39 10.05 37.14
N GLU A 94 -0.26 11.19 36.47
CA GLU A 94 -0.82 11.38 35.13
C GLU A 94 -0.10 10.56 34.05
N LEU A 95 1.22 10.39 34.14
CA LEU A 95 2.01 9.54 33.24
C LEU A 95 1.66 8.07 33.40
N ARG A 96 1.50 7.57 34.64
CA ARG A 96 0.99 6.20 34.88
C ARG A 96 -0.39 6.01 34.27
N ASN A 97 -1.29 6.99 34.46
CA ASN A 97 -2.63 6.95 33.90
C ASN A 97 -2.62 7.00 32.36
N ARG A 98 -1.69 7.75 31.75
CA ARG A 98 -1.48 7.79 30.29
C ARG A 98 -0.83 6.51 29.75
N ILE A 99 0.02 5.82 30.52
CA ILE A 99 0.62 4.54 30.12
C ILE A 99 -0.44 3.44 30.09
N ASP A 100 -1.33 3.35 31.09
CA ASP A 100 -2.41 2.37 31.08
C ASP A 100 -3.43 2.60 29.95
N LEU A 101 -3.64 3.87 29.58
CA LEU A 101 -4.47 4.22 28.42
C LEU A 101 -3.79 3.84 27.09
N LEU A 102 -2.46 3.88 27.03
CA LEU A 102 -1.66 3.50 25.86
C LEU A 102 -1.55 1.98 25.70
N THR A 103 -1.45 1.21 26.78
CA THR A 103 -1.39 -0.27 26.70
C THR A 103 -2.70 -0.87 26.22
N VAL A 104 -3.83 -0.35 26.71
CA VAL A 104 -5.18 -0.78 26.29
C VAL A 104 -5.48 -0.39 24.84
N SER A 105 -5.04 0.79 24.39
CA SER A 105 -5.21 1.21 22.99
C SER A 105 -4.26 0.48 22.06
N ALA A 106 -3.01 0.20 22.45
CA ALA A 106 -2.06 -0.57 21.67
C ALA A 106 -2.56 -2.00 21.41
N GLN A 107 -3.07 -2.71 22.43
CA GLN A 107 -3.65 -4.05 22.25
C GLN A 107 -4.90 -4.04 21.36
N LYS A 108 -5.71 -2.98 21.42
CA LYS A 108 -6.90 -2.85 20.56
C LYS A 108 -6.51 -2.58 19.11
N LEU A 109 -5.50 -1.73 18.86
CA LEU A 109 -5.00 -1.49 17.51
C LEU A 109 -4.28 -2.70 16.93
N GLU A 110 -3.55 -3.47 17.75
CA GLU A 110 -2.88 -4.68 17.31
C GLU A 110 -3.89 -5.75 16.88
N ASN A 111 -4.96 -5.98 17.66
CA ASN A 111 -6.04 -6.89 17.28
C ASN A 111 -6.79 -6.43 16.02
N VAL A 112 -7.06 -5.13 15.86
CA VAL A 112 -7.72 -4.59 14.65
C VAL A 112 -6.79 -4.66 13.43
N ARG A 113 -5.48 -4.47 13.62
CA ARG A 113 -4.50 -4.55 12.54
C ARG A 113 -4.32 -6.00 12.07
N LEU A 114 -4.11 -6.94 12.98
CA LEU A 114 -3.90 -8.35 12.64
C LEU A 114 -5.15 -8.95 12.00
N HIS A 115 -6.34 -8.73 12.56
CA HIS A 115 -7.58 -9.28 11.99
C HIS A 115 -8.09 -8.49 10.78
N GLY A 116 -7.92 -7.17 10.75
CA GLY A 116 -8.40 -6.34 9.66
C GLY A 116 -7.58 -6.50 8.38
N GLU A 117 -6.25 -6.61 8.48
CA GLU A 117 -5.38 -6.78 7.31
C GLU A 117 -5.59 -8.16 6.67
N ASP A 118 -5.68 -9.22 7.49
CA ASP A 118 -5.94 -10.58 7.00
C ASP A 118 -7.32 -10.72 6.34
N ASP A 119 -8.35 -10.06 6.88
CA ASP A 119 -9.70 -10.11 6.33
C ASP A 119 -9.79 -9.35 5.00
N ILE A 120 -9.14 -8.19 4.89
CA ILE A 120 -9.03 -7.45 3.63
C ILE A 120 -8.27 -8.28 2.59
N LEU A 121 -7.13 -8.89 2.95
CA LEU A 121 -6.36 -9.72 2.02
C LEU A 121 -7.16 -10.94 1.54
N ARG A 122 -7.94 -11.56 2.42
CA ARG A 122 -8.86 -12.65 2.05
C ARG A 122 -9.94 -12.18 1.09
N GLN A 123 -10.55 -11.03 1.36
CA GLN A 123 -11.60 -10.48 0.50
C GLN A 123 -11.05 -10.12 -0.89
N VAL A 124 -9.90 -9.45 -0.96
CA VAL A 124 -9.24 -9.11 -2.23
C VAL A 124 -8.89 -10.37 -3.02
N ARG A 125 -8.32 -11.39 -2.37
CA ARG A 125 -7.99 -12.67 -3.02
C ARG A 125 -9.25 -13.34 -3.58
N ALA A 126 -10.34 -13.34 -2.83
CA ALA A 126 -11.55 -13.97 -3.29
C ALA A 126 -12.23 -13.22 -4.44
N GLU A 127 -12.20 -11.89 -4.42
CA GLU A 127 -12.64 -11.07 -5.56
C GLU A 127 -11.80 -11.33 -6.80
N GLU A 128 -10.49 -11.50 -6.64
CA GLU A 128 -9.59 -11.86 -7.74
C GLU A 128 -9.95 -13.22 -8.32
N VAL A 129 -10.19 -14.23 -7.49
CA VAL A 129 -10.65 -15.56 -7.93
C VAL A 129 -11.96 -15.47 -8.72
N VAL A 130 -12.95 -14.72 -8.22
CA VAL A 130 -14.22 -14.51 -8.93
C VAL A 130 -14.01 -13.78 -10.26
N ARG A 131 -13.13 -12.78 -10.28
CA ARG A 131 -12.80 -12.01 -11.50
C ARG A 131 -12.07 -12.87 -12.53
N ALA A 132 -11.14 -13.70 -12.09
CA ALA A 132 -10.42 -14.65 -12.93
C ALA A 132 -11.39 -15.65 -13.58
N GLY A 133 -12.34 -16.18 -12.80
CA GLY A 133 -13.39 -17.06 -13.31
C GLY A 133 -14.23 -16.43 -14.43
N LYS A 134 -14.59 -15.14 -14.30
CA LYS A 134 -15.33 -14.40 -15.35
C LYS A 134 -14.48 -14.15 -16.60
N LYS A 135 -13.22 -13.74 -16.43
CA LYS A 135 -12.29 -13.49 -17.57
C LYS A 135 -11.93 -14.77 -18.32
N GLY A 136 -11.96 -15.90 -17.63
CA GLY A 136 -11.55 -17.19 -18.15
C GLY A 136 -10.05 -17.43 -17.97
N VAL A 137 -9.69 -18.64 -17.58
CA VAL A 137 -8.29 -19.08 -17.47
C VAL A 137 -7.87 -19.73 -18.77
N VAL A 138 -6.71 -19.33 -19.27
CA VAL A 138 -6.23 -19.70 -20.61
C VAL A 138 -5.12 -20.73 -20.49
N SER A 139 -5.17 -21.76 -21.33
CA SER A 139 -4.08 -22.71 -21.55
C SER A 139 -3.81 -22.86 -23.05
N VAL A 140 -2.55 -22.98 -23.43
CA VAL A 140 -2.12 -23.14 -24.82
C VAL A 140 -1.08 -24.25 -24.89
N VAL A 141 -1.22 -25.14 -25.87
CA VAL A 141 -0.25 -26.19 -26.16
C VAL A 141 0.14 -26.17 -27.64
N GLY A 142 1.41 -26.39 -27.91
CA GLY A 142 1.93 -26.64 -29.25
C GLY A 142 2.07 -28.14 -29.50
N VAL A 143 1.57 -28.60 -30.64
CA VAL A 143 1.65 -29.99 -31.08
C VAL A 143 2.40 -30.01 -32.40
N GLY A 144 3.47 -30.79 -32.49
CA GLY A 144 4.20 -30.95 -33.74
C GLY A 144 3.34 -31.64 -34.82
N LYS A 145 3.75 -31.50 -36.07
CA LYS A 145 3.16 -32.26 -37.18
C LYS A 145 3.27 -33.76 -36.96
N CYS A 146 2.33 -34.51 -37.51
CA CYS A 146 2.38 -35.96 -37.53
C CYS A 146 3.52 -36.44 -38.45
N VAL A 147 4.45 -37.20 -37.88
CA VAL A 147 5.53 -37.85 -38.62
C VAL A 147 5.44 -39.35 -38.35
N LEU A 148 5.32 -40.14 -39.42
CA LEU A 148 5.39 -41.60 -39.33
C LEU A 148 6.86 -42.01 -39.30
N ALA A 149 7.23 -42.92 -38.40
CA ALA A 149 8.58 -43.48 -38.38
C ALA A 149 8.84 -44.22 -39.72
N ALA A 150 9.94 -43.87 -40.39
CA ALA A 150 10.28 -44.32 -41.74
C ALA A 150 10.64 -45.82 -41.86
N GLU A 151 10.48 -46.62 -40.81
CA GLU A 151 10.84 -48.04 -40.77
C GLU A 151 9.64 -49.00 -40.85
N ALA A 152 8.41 -48.50 -41.07
CA ALA A 152 7.28 -49.37 -41.37
C ALA A 152 7.23 -49.65 -42.88
N SER A 153 7.29 -50.94 -43.22
CA SER A 153 7.02 -51.60 -44.51
C SER A 153 5.99 -50.91 -45.41
N ALA A 154 5.90 -51.32 -46.69
CA ALA A 154 5.02 -50.84 -47.77
C ALA A 154 3.54 -50.47 -47.44
N ASP A 155 3.07 -50.76 -46.24
CA ASP A 155 1.88 -50.23 -45.56
C ASP A 155 2.21 -49.07 -44.57
N ALA A 156 3.01 -48.08 -44.99
CA ALA A 156 3.25 -46.88 -44.18
C ALA A 156 1.91 -46.14 -43.97
N LYS A 157 1.23 -46.43 -42.85
CA LYS A 157 -0.09 -45.90 -42.51
C LYS A 157 -0.08 -44.39 -42.52
N ALA A 158 -0.60 -43.77 -43.57
CA ALA A 158 -0.78 -42.32 -43.67
C ALA A 158 -1.35 -41.74 -42.37
N CYS A 159 -0.86 -40.57 -41.96
CA CYS A 159 -1.34 -39.87 -40.78
C CYS A 159 -2.86 -39.70 -40.83
N ASN A 160 -3.55 -40.42 -39.96
CA ASN A 160 -4.99 -40.44 -39.87
C ASN A 160 -5.42 -40.43 -38.41
N GLU A 161 -6.72 -40.36 -38.18
CA GLU A 161 -7.28 -40.28 -36.85
C GLU A 161 -6.89 -41.47 -35.94
N GLN A 162 -6.69 -42.67 -36.49
CA GLN A 162 -6.31 -43.85 -35.71
C GLN A 162 -4.87 -43.73 -35.20
N THR A 163 -3.98 -43.18 -36.02
CA THR A 163 -2.58 -42.91 -35.71
C THR A 163 -2.34 -41.53 -35.10
N ALA A 164 -3.40 -40.80 -34.77
CA ALA A 164 -3.31 -39.45 -34.23
C ALA A 164 -2.52 -39.39 -32.93
N LEU A 165 -1.72 -38.34 -32.78
CA LEU A 165 -1.12 -38.00 -31.50
C LEU A 165 -2.22 -37.52 -30.55
N ARG A 166 -2.37 -38.23 -29.43
CA ARG A 166 -3.37 -37.94 -28.40
C ARG A 166 -2.70 -37.26 -27.22
N LEU A 167 -3.16 -36.07 -26.87
CA LEU A 167 -2.68 -35.30 -25.73
C LEU A 167 -3.86 -34.59 -25.04
N GLN A 168 -3.59 -33.87 -23.96
CA GLN A 168 -4.60 -33.12 -23.23
C GLN A 168 -4.15 -31.68 -23.04
N VAL A 169 -5.09 -30.75 -23.20
CA VAL A 169 -4.92 -29.34 -22.84
C VAL A 169 -5.56 -29.13 -21.49
N CYS A 170 -4.75 -28.78 -20.49
CA CYS A 170 -5.21 -28.68 -19.10
C CYS A 170 -5.04 -27.27 -18.55
N THR A 171 -5.93 -26.89 -17.62
CA THR A 171 -5.82 -25.67 -16.83
C THR A 171 -6.29 -25.92 -15.39
N GLU A 172 -5.85 -25.10 -14.46
CA GLU A 172 -6.12 -25.25 -13.04
C GLU A 172 -7.14 -24.20 -12.59
N ILE A 173 -8.13 -24.62 -11.82
CA ILE A 173 -9.15 -23.76 -11.23
C ILE A 173 -9.37 -24.18 -9.77
N PRO A 174 -9.94 -23.30 -8.92
CA PRO A 174 -10.25 -23.67 -7.54
C PRO A 174 -11.18 -24.88 -7.45
N VAL A 175 -10.97 -25.78 -6.50
CA VAL A 175 -11.76 -27.01 -6.35
C VAL A 175 -13.26 -26.72 -6.16
N PHE A 176 -13.56 -25.64 -5.44
CA PHE A 176 -14.92 -25.17 -5.14
C PHE A 176 -15.57 -24.41 -6.29
N ALA A 177 -14.84 -24.10 -7.36
CA ALA A 177 -15.38 -23.40 -8.52
C ALA A 177 -16.19 -24.35 -9.41
N THR A 178 -17.26 -23.85 -10.02
CA THR A 178 -18.05 -24.58 -11.01
C THR A 178 -17.69 -24.09 -12.41
N VAL A 179 -17.35 -25.00 -13.32
CA VAL A 179 -17.07 -24.65 -14.73
C VAL A 179 -18.35 -24.16 -15.38
N SER A 180 -18.34 -22.95 -15.92
CA SER A 180 -19.50 -22.36 -16.60
C SER A 180 -19.47 -22.62 -18.10
N SER A 181 -18.29 -22.51 -18.72
CA SER A 181 -18.11 -22.76 -20.15
C SER A 181 -16.65 -23.03 -20.47
N VAL A 182 -16.43 -23.84 -21.51
CA VAL A 182 -15.11 -24.12 -22.08
C VAL A 182 -15.13 -23.69 -23.53
N GLU A 183 -14.23 -22.77 -23.89
CA GLU A 183 -14.04 -22.34 -25.28
C GLU A 183 -12.76 -22.95 -25.83
N LEU A 184 -12.88 -23.61 -26.97
CA LEU A 184 -11.79 -24.34 -27.62
C LEU A 184 -11.40 -23.64 -28.91
N PHE A 185 -10.11 -23.57 -29.15
CA PHE A 185 -9.56 -22.95 -30.33
C PHE A 185 -8.43 -23.80 -30.91
N ALA A 186 -8.32 -23.83 -32.22
CA ALA A 186 -7.27 -24.54 -32.93
C ALA A 186 -6.82 -23.73 -34.14
N ARG A 187 -5.50 -23.57 -34.28
CA ARG A 187 -4.89 -22.97 -35.46
C ARG A 187 -3.61 -23.69 -35.82
N THR A 188 -3.24 -23.68 -37.09
CA THR A 188 -1.91 -24.18 -37.46
C THR A 188 -0.83 -23.18 -37.05
N GLU A 189 0.42 -23.63 -37.00
CA GLU A 189 1.55 -22.76 -36.62
C GLU A 189 1.75 -21.57 -37.58
N GLU A 190 1.38 -21.72 -38.85
CA GLU A 190 1.50 -20.66 -39.87
C GLU A 190 0.34 -19.66 -39.83
N GLU A 191 -0.79 -20.00 -39.21
CA GLU A 191 -1.98 -19.16 -39.16
C GLU A 191 -1.83 -18.02 -38.14
N LEU A 192 -1.71 -16.79 -38.65
CA LEU A 192 -1.64 -15.56 -37.86
C LEU A 192 -3.02 -14.98 -37.47
N ALA A 193 -4.11 -15.62 -37.89
CA ALA A 193 -5.46 -15.14 -37.62
C ALA A 193 -5.72 -15.00 -36.10
N PRO A 194 -6.54 -14.01 -35.68
CA PRO A 194 -6.93 -13.85 -34.28
C PRO A 194 -7.63 -15.11 -33.73
N TRP A 195 -7.39 -15.41 -32.46
CA TRP A 195 -7.95 -16.61 -31.81
C TRP A 195 -9.47 -16.71 -31.87
N HIS A 196 -10.19 -15.59 -31.74
CA HIS A 196 -11.66 -15.61 -31.71
C HIS A 196 -12.29 -16.09 -33.04
N GLU A 197 -11.57 -16.01 -34.15
CA GLU A 197 -12.00 -16.50 -35.46
C GLU A 197 -11.70 -17.99 -35.68
N ARG A 198 -10.91 -18.60 -34.77
CA ARG A 198 -10.46 -20.00 -34.85
C ARG A 198 -11.09 -20.86 -33.76
N ARG A 199 -12.32 -20.51 -33.37
CA ARG A 199 -13.10 -21.28 -32.41
C ARG A 199 -13.54 -22.59 -33.04
N VAL A 200 -13.40 -23.67 -32.28
CA VAL A 200 -13.81 -25.00 -32.71
C VAL A 200 -14.81 -25.59 -31.73
N GLU A 201 -15.72 -26.41 -32.23
CA GLU A 201 -16.65 -27.14 -31.40
C GLU A 201 -16.05 -28.49 -30.99
N ALA A 202 -16.27 -28.87 -29.73
CA ALA A 202 -15.91 -30.20 -29.23
C ALA A 202 -16.55 -31.29 -30.11
N GLY A 203 -15.78 -32.34 -30.42
CA GLY A 203 -16.25 -33.44 -31.27
C GLY A 203 -16.21 -33.18 -32.78
N LYS A 204 -15.93 -31.95 -33.22
CA LYS A 204 -15.78 -31.65 -34.66
C LYS A 204 -14.32 -31.69 -35.10
N ASP A 205 -14.09 -32.22 -36.30
CA ASP A 205 -12.79 -32.12 -36.97
C ASP A 205 -12.57 -30.68 -37.45
N PHE A 206 -11.37 -30.15 -37.22
CA PHE A 206 -10.96 -28.80 -37.59
C PHE A 206 -9.87 -28.78 -38.69
N GLY A 207 -9.71 -29.87 -39.44
CA GLY A 207 -8.76 -29.95 -40.56
C GLY A 207 -7.48 -30.70 -40.19
N GLY A 208 -7.64 -31.93 -39.68
CA GLY A 208 -6.52 -32.79 -39.28
C GLY A 208 -6.35 -32.91 -37.78
N GLY A 209 -7.39 -32.59 -37.01
CA GLY A 209 -7.42 -32.75 -35.57
C GLY A 209 -8.82 -32.56 -35.01
N ARG A 210 -9.04 -33.04 -33.79
CA ARG A 210 -10.32 -32.94 -33.10
C ARG A 210 -10.12 -32.87 -31.58
N TYR A 211 -10.92 -32.03 -30.93
CA TYR A 211 -11.09 -32.05 -29.48
C TYR A 211 -12.14 -33.10 -29.09
N ASN A 212 -11.94 -33.78 -27.96
CA ASN A 212 -12.92 -34.73 -27.41
C ASN A 212 -14.27 -34.04 -27.14
N ASP A 213 -15.35 -34.80 -26.99
CA ASP A 213 -16.69 -34.22 -26.82
C ASP A 213 -16.89 -33.51 -25.47
N LYS A 214 -16.20 -33.97 -24.43
CA LYS A 214 -16.38 -33.49 -23.06
C LYS A 214 -15.04 -33.21 -22.37
N PRO A 215 -14.96 -32.15 -21.54
CA PRO A 215 -13.84 -31.94 -20.66
C PRO A 215 -13.86 -32.99 -19.54
N ALA A 216 -12.69 -33.28 -18.99
CA ALA A 216 -12.49 -34.09 -17.80
C ALA A 216 -12.00 -33.20 -16.66
N GLU A 217 -12.61 -33.35 -15.48
CA GLU A 217 -12.20 -32.63 -14.27
C GLU A 217 -11.55 -33.60 -13.29
N HIS A 218 -10.36 -33.25 -12.79
CA HIS A 218 -9.61 -34.08 -11.84
C HIS A 218 -9.13 -33.23 -10.67
N PRO A 219 -9.32 -33.65 -9.41
CA PRO A 219 -8.73 -32.94 -8.28
C PRO A 219 -7.20 -33.05 -8.34
N ILE A 220 -6.49 -31.94 -8.10
CA ILE A 220 -5.03 -31.94 -7.94
C ILE A 220 -4.70 -32.02 -6.46
N ASN A 221 -5.34 -31.16 -5.67
CA ASN A 221 -5.19 -31.08 -4.22
C ASN A 221 -6.48 -30.51 -3.58
N GLU A 222 -6.43 -30.16 -2.30
CA GLU A 222 -7.59 -29.63 -1.56
C GLU A 222 -8.04 -28.24 -2.02
N ASP A 223 -7.21 -27.50 -2.76
CA ASP A 223 -7.49 -26.12 -3.19
C ASP A 223 -7.81 -26.03 -4.69
N LEU A 224 -7.26 -26.94 -5.50
CA LEU A 224 -7.24 -26.88 -6.95
C LEU A 224 -7.75 -28.17 -7.59
N LYS A 225 -8.49 -27.99 -8.68
CA LYS A 225 -8.81 -29.04 -9.63
C LYS A 225 -8.34 -28.64 -11.02
N GLN A 226 -7.99 -29.65 -11.80
CA GLN A 226 -7.61 -29.52 -13.19
C GLN A 226 -8.83 -29.75 -14.08
N VAL A 227 -9.02 -28.88 -15.07
CA VAL A 227 -9.93 -29.10 -16.19
C VAL A 227 -9.09 -29.39 -17.41
N CYS A 228 -9.29 -30.56 -18.01
CA CYS A 228 -8.54 -31.02 -19.16
C CYS A 228 -9.46 -31.33 -20.33
N HIS A 229 -9.03 -30.98 -21.54
CA HIS A 229 -9.71 -31.36 -22.77
C HIS A 229 -8.77 -32.20 -23.63
N GLY A 230 -9.19 -33.42 -23.96
CA GLY A 230 -8.43 -34.29 -24.85
C GLY A 230 -8.42 -33.75 -26.28
N ILE A 231 -7.28 -33.89 -26.94
CA ILE A 231 -7.11 -33.51 -28.34
C ILE A 231 -6.36 -34.62 -29.09
N SER A 232 -6.86 -34.94 -30.27
CA SER A 232 -6.24 -35.87 -31.22
C SER A 232 -5.82 -35.08 -32.44
N TYR A 233 -4.56 -35.16 -32.85
CA TYR A 233 -4.02 -34.45 -34.00
C TYR A 233 -3.27 -35.37 -34.95
N TRP A 234 -3.54 -35.26 -36.25
CA TRP A 234 -3.00 -36.15 -37.28
C TRP A 234 -2.66 -35.42 -38.59
N ASN A 235 -2.54 -34.09 -38.57
CA ASN A 235 -2.08 -33.36 -39.75
C ASN A 235 -0.55 -33.56 -39.93
N SER A 236 -0.12 -33.91 -41.14
CA SER A 236 1.30 -34.12 -41.48
C SER A 236 2.00 -32.89 -42.06
N GLU A 237 1.24 -31.87 -42.46
CA GLU A 237 1.76 -30.67 -43.12
C GLU A 237 2.26 -29.65 -42.09
N PHE A 238 1.41 -29.31 -41.12
CA PHE A 238 1.67 -28.24 -40.15
C PHE A 238 1.62 -28.76 -38.70
N GLY A 239 2.24 -28.01 -37.79
CA GLY A 239 1.99 -28.14 -36.36
C GLY A 239 0.69 -27.43 -35.96
N LEU A 240 0.15 -27.82 -34.81
CA LEU A 240 -1.06 -27.25 -34.23
C LEU A 240 -0.72 -26.40 -32.99
N GLN A 241 -1.35 -25.24 -32.89
CA GLN A 241 -1.50 -24.50 -31.65
C GLN A 241 -2.93 -24.64 -31.15
N ALA A 242 -3.09 -25.38 -30.06
CA ALA A 242 -4.36 -25.63 -29.41
C ALA A 242 -4.49 -24.72 -28.19
N ARG A 243 -5.61 -24.01 -28.07
CA ARG A 243 -5.90 -23.11 -26.95
C ARG A 243 -7.25 -23.44 -26.33
N MET A 244 -7.30 -23.44 -25.01
CA MET A 244 -8.51 -23.62 -24.22
C MET A 244 -8.69 -22.43 -23.29
N VAL A 245 -9.93 -21.94 -23.18
CA VAL A 245 -10.33 -20.91 -22.21
C VAL A 245 -11.45 -21.48 -21.34
N VAL A 246 -11.20 -21.59 -20.04
CA VAL A 246 -12.17 -22.11 -19.07
C VAL A 246 -12.72 -20.97 -18.25
N HIS A 247 -14.02 -20.70 -18.40
CA HIS A 247 -14.75 -19.79 -17.54
C HIS A 247 -15.35 -20.58 -16.37
N TYR A 248 -15.30 -20.00 -15.18
CA TYR A 248 -15.86 -20.61 -13.99
C TYR A 248 -16.52 -19.59 -13.09
N THR A 249 -17.41 -20.07 -12.24
CA THR A 249 -18.04 -19.30 -11.17
C THR A 249 -17.55 -19.81 -9.82
N ALA A 250 -17.10 -18.88 -8.99
CA ALA A 250 -16.73 -19.13 -7.60
C ALA A 250 -17.72 -18.40 -6.66
N PRO A 251 -18.15 -19.03 -5.55
CA PRO A 251 -18.90 -18.34 -4.53
C PRO A 251 -18.05 -17.21 -3.93
N MET A 252 -18.63 -16.02 -3.83
CA MET A 252 -17.99 -14.89 -3.14
C MET A 252 -18.07 -15.15 -1.63
N PRO A 253 -16.98 -15.01 -0.87
CA PRO A 253 -17.04 -15.11 0.58
C PRO A 253 -17.94 -13.98 1.09
N GLN A 254 -18.88 -14.35 1.96
CA GLN A 254 -19.70 -13.36 2.64
C GLN A 254 -18.82 -12.55 3.60
N PRO A 255 -19.00 -11.23 3.70
CA PRO A 255 -18.28 -10.44 4.69
C PRO A 255 -18.58 -11.03 6.07
N VAL A 256 -17.53 -11.35 6.82
CA VAL A 256 -17.66 -11.80 8.21
C VAL A 256 -18.44 -10.70 8.94
N GLN A 257 -19.64 -11.02 9.43
CA GLN A 257 -20.41 -10.08 10.24
C GLN A 257 -19.56 -9.74 11.45
N THR A 258 -18.98 -8.55 11.45
CA THR A 258 -18.24 -8.04 12.61
C THR A 258 -19.25 -8.01 13.77
N PRO A 259 -19.01 -8.71 14.89
CA PRO A 259 -19.93 -8.63 16.02
C PRO A 259 -20.10 -7.15 16.39
N ALA A 260 -21.36 -6.71 16.46
CA ALA A 260 -21.71 -5.34 16.81
C ALA A 260 -20.96 -4.97 18.09
N VAL A 261 -20.09 -3.96 18.01
CA VAL A 261 -19.41 -3.41 19.18
C VAL A 261 -20.52 -3.00 20.16
N PRO A 262 -20.62 -3.60 21.36
CA PRO A 262 -21.63 -3.19 22.31
C PRO A 262 -21.40 -1.72 22.63
N ALA A 263 -22.45 -0.91 22.48
CA ALA A 263 -22.43 0.49 22.83
C ALA A 263 -21.98 0.60 24.29
N VAL A 264 -20.78 1.15 24.51
CA VAL A 264 -20.28 1.45 25.84
C VAL A 264 -21.14 2.60 26.38
N THR A 265 -22.09 2.26 27.25
CA THR A 265 -22.87 3.22 28.01
C THR A 265 -21.91 4.06 28.84
N ALA A 266 -21.75 5.34 28.49
CA ALA A 266 -20.93 6.26 29.26
C ALA A 266 -21.43 6.31 30.72
N PRO A 267 -20.55 6.25 31.73
CA PRO A 267 -20.96 6.41 33.11
C PRO A 267 -21.47 7.84 33.32
N VAL A 268 -22.72 7.96 33.78
CA VAL A 268 -23.32 9.22 34.23
C VAL A 268 -22.54 9.69 35.45
N VAL A 269 -21.74 10.75 35.28
CA VAL A 269 -21.08 11.44 36.39
C VAL A 269 -22.15 12.25 37.12
N MET A 270 -22.61 11.77 38.28
CA MET A 270 -23.41 12.58 39.20
C MET A 270 -22.49 13.63 39.83
N ALA A 271 -22.80 14.91 39.58
CA ALA A 271 -22.16 16.02 40.27
C ALA A 271 -22.56 16.02 41.76
N PRO A 272 -21.64 16.36 42.69
CA PRO A 272 -21.97 16.44 44.11
C PRO A 272 -22.85 17.66 44.38
N VAL A 273 -23.96 17.43 45.07
CA VAL A 273 -24.77 18.48 45.70
C VAL A 273 -24.00 19.01 46.90
N VAL A 274 -23.63 20.29 46.85
CA VAL A 274 -23.08 21.03 47.99
C VAL A 274 -24.25 21.63 48.76
N ASN A 275 -24.37 21.27 50.05
CA ASN A 275 -25.20 21.96 51.04
C ASN A 275 -24.32 22.86 51.90
#